data_AF-A0A1I4CHE2-F1
#
_entry.id   AF-A0A1I4CHE2-F1
#
_cell.length_a   1.000
_cell.length_b   1.000
_cell.length_c   1.000
_cell.angle_alpha   90.00
_cell.angle_beta   90.00
_cell.angle_gamma   90.00
#
_symmetry.space_group_name_H-M   'P 1'
#
loop_
_entity.id
_entity.type
_entity.pdbx_description
1 polymer ?
#
loop_
_entity_poly.entity_id
_entity_poly.type
_entity_poly.pdbx_seq_one_letter_code
_entity_poly.pdbx_strand_id
1 'polypeptide(L)'
;MPKGSITPFPSDSGSAAGDLDSNILFTLRHKLTLAFTGIVLIAFIACTILFKWDVNEMAGIFIFIAIGVGLINKMSLVYGALIVGMARSITVILEDGKFLDTIVYGLATLLESLSPMAGAVGMFLGSAALHFLISSGSGEAVMLMPLLAPLSDLMNITRQVAVEALMLGEGVVNCINPTSGVLMSILAISGISYGKWLRFMLPLTAIWTVLSIVFVMIGVAINWGPY
;
A
#
# COMPACT_ATOMS: atom_id res chain seq x y z
N MET A 1 -2.25 11.31 43.74
CA MET A 1 -2.60 11.03 42.33
C MET A 1 -2.05 12.14 41.44
N PRO A 2 -0.95 11.93 40.72
CA PRO A 2 -0.58 12.79 39.60
C PRO A 2 -0.94 12.15 38.26
N LYS A 3 -1.38 12.99 37.34
CA LYS A 3 -1.90 12.70 35.99
C LYS A 3 -0.81 12.05 35.13
N GLY A 4 -1.12 10.90 34.54
CA GLY A 4 -0.27 10.24 33.55
C GLY A 4 -0.25 11.04 32.25
N SER A 5 0.86 11.72 31.99
CA SER A 5 1.18 12.37 30.73
C SER A 5 1.26 11.32 29.62
N ILE A 6 0.44 11.49 28.58
CA ILE A 6 0.60 10.77 27.32
C ILE A 6 1.89 11.29 26.68
N THR A 7 3.01 10.63 26.92
CA THR A 7 4.24 10.84 26.14
C THR A 7 4.14 9.98 24.88
N PRO A 8 4.01 10.55 23.67
CA PRO A 8 4.16 9.78 22.45
C PRO A 8 5.66 9.56 22.25
N PHE A 9 6.11 8.31 22.24
CA PHE A 9 7.48 7.79 22.14
C PHE A 9 8.06 7.22 23.45
N PRO A 10 8.27 5.88 23.52
CA PRO A 10 9.14 5.28 24.54
C PRO A 10 10.60 5.69 24.26
N SER A 11 11.21 6.38 25.22
CA SER A 11 12.64 6.75 25.22
C SER A 11 13.54 5.59 25.66
N ASP A 12 13.28 4.38 25.20
CA ASP A 12 14.23 3.27 25.35
C ASP A 12 15.14 3.24 24.12
N SER A 13 15.94 4.30 24.00
CA SER A 13 17.07 4.44 23.09
C SER A 13 18.37 4.27 23.88
N GLY A 14 18.60 3.05 24.38
CA GLY A 14 19.96 2.59 24.62
C GLY A 14 20.72 2.56 23.29
N SER A 15 21.51 3.60 23.04
CA SER A 15 22.53 3.77 21.99
C SER A 15 22.11 3.96 20.52
N ALA A 16 21.21 4.89 20.21
CA ALA A 16 21.16 5.46 18.83
C ALA A 16 20.43 6.81 18.68
N ALA A 17 20.12 7.53 19.77
CA ALA A 17 19.73 8.94 19.65
C ALA A 17 21.01 9.78 19.56
N GLY A 18 21.71 9.66 18.44
CA GLY A 18 22.71 10.66 18.08
C GLY A 18 21.97 11.99 17.91
N ASP A 19 22.50 13.04 18.52
CA ASP A 19 22.03 14.41 18.38
C ASP A 19 21.53 14.67 16.95
N LEU A 20 20.27 15.08 16.81
CA LEU A 20 19.75 15.61 15.55
C LEU A 20 20.41 16.97 15.33
N ASP A 21 21.68 16.93 14.94
CA ASP A 21 22.49 18.09 14.65
C ASP A 21 21.82 18.82 13.48
N SER A 22 21.19 19.95 13.76
CA SER A 22 20.42 20.75 12.79
C SER A 22 21.29 21.42 11.71
N ASN A 23 22.56 21.01 11.61
CA ASN A 23 23.55 21.41 10.62
C ASN A 23 24.00 20.21 9.75
N ILE A 24 23.06 19.40 9.25
CA ILE A 24 23.38 18.46 8.17
C ILE A 24 23.72 19.26 6.90
N LEU A 25 25.01 19.55 6.70
CA LEU A 25 25.50 20.26 5.52
C LEU A 25 25.14 19.47 4.27
N PHE A 26 24.43 20.11 3.33
CA PHE A 26 23.97 19.51 2.08
C PHE A 26 25.17 19.07 1.23
N THR A 27 25.61 17.83 1.43
CA THR A 27 26.88 17.32 0.92
C THR A 27 26.77 17.10 -0.60
N LEU A 28 27.92 17.08 -1.29
CA LEU A 28 27.98 16.82 -2.73
C LEU A 28 27.25 15.52 -3.13
N ARG A 29 27.26 14.50 -2.26
CA ARG A 29 26.53 13.23 -2.48
C ARG A 29 25.01 13.40 -2.46
N HIS A 30 24.47 14.25 -1.59
CA HIS A 30 23.03 14.57 -1.58
C HIS A 30 22.63 15.33 -2.86
N LYS A 31 23.45 16.29 -3.31
CA LYS A 31 23.23 17.00 -4.59
C LYS A 31 23.26 16.05 -5.78
N LEU A 32 24.24 15.14 -5.84
CA LEU A 32 24.37 14.16 -6.92
C LEU A 32 23.21 13.18 -6.92
N THR A 33 22.79 12.68 -5.75
CA THR A 33 21.64 11.78 -5.63
C THR A 33 20.36 12.47 -6.10
N LEU A 34 20.11 13.70 -5.61
CA LEU A 34 18.92 14.47 -5.99
C LEU A 34 18.90 14.79 -7.48
N ALA A 35 20.03 15.23 -8.05
CA ALA A 35 20.15 15.53 -9.47
C ALA A 35 19.96 14.27 -10.32
N PHE A 36 20.59 13.16 -9.95
CA PHE A 36 20.46 11.88 -10.67
C PHE A 36 19.00 11.39 -10.66
N THR A 37 18.39 11.26 -9.48
CA THR A 37 16.99 10.81 -9.35
C THR A 37 16.04 11.78 -10.06
N GLY A 38 16.25 13.10 -9.93
CA GLY A 38 15.44 14.11 -10.60
C GLY A 38 15.51 14.03 -12.12
N ILE A 39 16.72 13.91 -12.69
CA ILE A 39 16.91 13.77 -14.15
C ILE A 39 16.24 12.49 -14.65
N VAL A 40 16.43 11.37 -13.95
CA VAL A 40 15.85 10.08 -14.37
C VAL A 40 14.32 10.08 -14.23
N LEU A 41 13.74 10.78 -13.24
CA LEU A 41 12.29 10.96 -13.13
C LEU A 41 11.72 11.85 -14.23
N ILE A 42 12.43 12.92 -14.61
CA ILE A 42 12.02 13.75 -15.75
C ILE A 42 12.07 12.93 -17.04
N ALA A 43 13.13 12.14 -17.23
CA ALA A 43 13.25 11.22 -18.36
C ALA A 43 12.14 10.16 -18.34
N PHE A 44 11.77 9.62 -17.17
CA PHE A 44 10.65 8.70 -17.02
C PHE A 44 9.34 9.29 -17.57
N ILE A 45 9.00 10.52 -17.16
CA ILE A 45 7.78 11.21 -17.62
C ILE A 45 7.87 11.48 -19.13
N ALA A 46 8.99 12.03 -19.60
CA ALA A 46 9.19 12.35 -21.01
C ALA A 46 9.12 11.10 -21.90
N CYS A 47 9.77 10.01 -21.49
CA CYS A 47 9.78 8.76 -22.24
C CYS A 47 8.40 8.09 -22.25
N THR A 48 7.66 8.15 -21.15
CA THR A 48 6.28 7.68 -21.09
C THR A 48 5.39 8.41 -22.10
N ILE A 49 5.52 9.73 -22.21
CA ILE A 49 4.68 10.54 -23.09
C ILE A 49 5.11 10.41 -24.56
N LEU A 50 6.41 10.48 -24.84
CA LEU A 50 6.96 10.51 -26.20
C LEU A 50 7.04 9.13 -26.85
N PHE A 51 7.51 8.13 -26.11
CA PHE A 51 7.75 6.78 -26.62
C PHE A 51 6.64 5.80 -26.22
N LYS A 52 5.62 6.25 -25.47
CA LYS A 52 4.48 5.42 -25.01
C LYS A 52 4.94 4.12 -24.35
N TRP A 53 5.95 4.24 -23.49
CA TRP A 53 6.50 3.12 -22.74
C TRP A 53 5.43 2.44 -21.89
N ASP A 54 5.51 1.11 -21.83
CA ASP A 54 4.57 0.28 -21.09
C ASP A 54 5.15 -0.01 -19.69
N VAL A 55 4.42 -0.78 -18.89
CA VAL A 55 4.72 -1.07 -17.48
C VAL A 55 6.13 -1.67 -17.31
N ASN A 56 6.62 -2.45 -18.28
CA ASN A 56 7.94 -3.09 -18.21
C ASN A 56 9.09 -2.09 -18.28
N GLU A 57 9.05 -1.15 -19.23
CA GLU A 57 10.07 -0.12 -19.37
C GLU A 57 10.05 0.84 -18.18
N MET A 58 8.85 1.15 -17.67
CA MET A 58 8.66 1.95 -16.45
C MET A 58 9.32 1.29 -15.23
N ALA A 59 9.06 -0.01 -15.01
CA ALA A 59 9.67 -0.78 -13.94
C ALA A 59 11.20 -0.82 -14.08
N GLY A 60 11.72 -0.95 -15.30
CA GLY A 60 13.15 -0.90 -15.60
C GLY A 60 13.83 0.40 -15.15
N ILE A 61 13.17 1.55 -15.32
CA ILE A 61 13.69 2.83 -14.83
C ILE A 61 13.80 2.84 -13.31
N PHE A 62 12.81 2.30 -12.58
CA PHE A 62 12.88 2.25 -11.11
C PHE A 62 14.05 1.40 -10.62
N ILE A 63 14.35 0.28 -11.30
CA ILE A 63 15.54 -0.54 -11.04
C ILE A 63 16.81 0.28 -11.33
N PHE A 64 16.85 1.01 -12.44
CA PHE A 64 17.99 1.86 -12.80
C PHE A 64 18.24 2.96 -11.76
N ILE A 65 17.18 3.60 -11.25
CA ILE A 65 17.27 4.58 -10.16
C ILE A 65 17.84 3.90 -8.91
N ALA A 66 17.30 2.74 -8.51
CA ALA A 66 17.74 2.04 -7.31
C ALA A 66 19.23 1.68 -7.35
N ILE A 67 19.71 1.15 -8.48
CA ILE A 67 21.13 0.84 -8.69
C ILE A 67 21.97 2.12 -8.69
N GLY A 68 21.57 3.15 -9.43
CA GLY A 68 22.33 4.39 -9.53
C GLY A 68 22.48 5.11 -8.19
N VAL A 69 21.40 5.22 -7.42
CA VAL A 69 21.43 5.81 -6.06
C VAL A 69 22.27 4.95 -5.11
N GLY A 70 22.15 3.63 -5.18
CA GLY A 70 22.94 2.68 -4.39
C GLY A 70 24.44 2.85 -4.62
N LEU A 71 24.87 3.00 -5.88
CA LEU A 71 26.26 3.21 -6.26
C LEU A 71 26.79 4.59 -5.82
N ILE A 72 26.02 5.66 -6.03
CA ILE A 72 26.41 7.04 -5.65
C ILE A 72 26.66 7.14 -4.14
N ASN A 73 25.80 6.50 -3.34
CA ASN A 73 25.88 6.57 -1.88
C ASN A 73 26.71 5.45 -1.26
N LYS A 74 27.19 4.49 -2.07
CA LYS A 74 27.91 3.28 -1.60
C LYS A 74 27.12 2.50 -0.54
N MET A 75 25.81 2.39 -0.72
CA MET A 75 24.91 1.74 0.23
C MET A 75 24.84 0.23 -0.06
N SER A 76 24.87 -0.58 1.01
CA SER A 76 24.56 -2.00 0.90
C SER A 76 23.05 -2.20 0.86
N LEU A 77 22.54 -2.70 -0.27
CA LEU A 77 21.11 -2.98 -0.48
C LEU A 77 20.73 -4.40 -0.03
N VAL A 78 21.69 -5.23 0.39
CA VAL A 78 21.49 -6.67 0.63
C VAL A 78 20.47 -6.92 1.73
N TYR A 79 20.56 -6.18 2.84
CA TYR A 79 19.65 -6.38 3.97
C TYR A 79 18.19 -6.05 3.61
N GLY A 80 17.97 -4.90 2.95
CA GLY A 80 16.65 -4.53 2.46
C GLY A 80 16.12 -5.52 1.42
N ALA A 81 16.94 -5.90 0.44
CA ALA A 81 16.55 -6.83 -0.62
C ALA A 81 16.12 -8.21 -0.08
N LEU A 82 16.81 -8.74 0.94
CA LEU A 82 16.44 -10.02 1.56
C LEU A 82 15.08 -9.93 2.27
N ILE A 83 14.82 -8.85 3.02
CA ILE A 83 13.54 -8.64 3.70
C ILE A 83 12.40 -8.51 2.67
N VAL A 84 12.63 -7.79 1.58
CA VAL A 84 11.66 -7.62 0.49
C VAL A 84 11.36 -8.94 -0.20
N GLY A 85 12.40 -9.73 -0.52
CA GLY A 85 12.25 -11.04 -1.12
C GLY A 85 11.44 -11.99 -0.24
N MET A 86 11.69 -11.99 1.07
CA MET A 86 10.89 -12.78 2.02
C MET A 86 9.44 -12.31 2.09
N ALA A 87 9.18 -11.00 2.17
CA ALA A 87 7.82 -10.47 2.17
C ALA A 87 7.05 -10.85 0.90
N ARG A 88 7.67 -10.69 -0.28
CA ARG A 88 7.04 -11.03 -1.57
C ARG A 88 6.80 -12.53 -1.73
N SER A 89 7.65 -13.39 -1.15
CA SER A 89 7.48 -14.84 -1.24
C SER A 89 6.14 -15.34 -0.66
N ILE A 90 5.63 -14.69 0.39
CA ILE A 90 4.34 -15.01 1.00
C ILE A 90 3.22 -14.78 0.00
N THR A 91 3.23 -13.61 -0.66
CA THR A 91 2.23 -13.26 -1.68
C THR A 91 2.27 -14.21 -2.87
N VAL A 92 3.46 -14.55 -3.37
CA VAL A 92 3.60 -15.49 -4.51
C VAL A 92 3.01 -16.87 -4.18
N ILE A 93 3.25 -17.40 -2.97
CA ILE A 93 2.67 -18.69 -2.55
C ILE A 93 1.13 -18.62 -2.47
N LEU A 94 0.59 -17.50 -2.01
CA LEU A 94 -0.86 -17.30 -1.91
C LEU A 94 -1.52 -17.14 -3.29
N GLU A 95 -0.84 -16.46 -4.23
CA GLU A 95 -1.27 -16.31 -5.62
C GLU A 95 -1.27 -17.67 -6.36
N ASP A 96 -0.20 -18.47 -6.24
CA ASP A 96 -0.06 -19.76 -6.93
C ASP A 96 -0.91 -20.89 -6.32
N GLY A 97 -1.35 -20.74 -5.07
CA GLY A 97 -2.03 -21.78 -4.31
C GLY A 97 -3.49 -22.07 -4.70
N LYS A 98 -4.07 -21.35 -5.68
CA LYS A 98 -5.50 -21.44 -6.09
C LYS A 98 -6.51 -21.21 -4.95
N PHE A 99 -6.08 -20.68 -3.81
CA PHE A 99 -6.97 -20.37 -2.67
C PHE A 99 -7.91 -19.20 -2.97
N LEU A 100 -7.50 -18.33 -3.89
CA LEU A 100 -8.17 -17.06 -4.15
C LEU A 100 -9.58 -17.25 -4.68
N ASP A 101 -9.76 -18.14 -5.65
CA ASP A 101 -11.07 -18.40 -6.25
C ASP A 101 -12.11 -18.83 -5.19
N THR A 102 -11.68 -19.60 -4.19
CA THR A 102 -12.56 -20.06 -3.10
C THR A 102 -12.89 -18.93 -2.12
N ILE A 103 -11.90 -18.11 -1.73
CA ILE A 103 -12.12 -16.98 -0.81
C ILE A 103 -13.01 -15.92 -1.47
N VAL A 104 -12.75 -15.63 -2.73
CA VAL A 104 -13.49 -14.66 -3.55
C VAL A 104 -14.93 -15.12 -3.76
N TYR A 105 -15.15 -16.39 -4.10
CA TYR A 105 -16.50 -16.98 -4.16
C TYR A 105 -17.21 -16.92 -2.80
N GLY A 106 -16.51 -17.26 -1.71
CA GLY A 106 -17.05 -17.16 -0.35
C GLY A 106 -17.50 -15.75 0.00
N LEU A 107 -16.68 -14.74 -0.29
CA LEU A 107 -17.03 -13.33 -0.09
C LEU A 107 -18.25 -12.92 -0.91
N ALA A 108 -18.33 -13.33 -2.18
CA ALA A 108 -19.49 -13.04 -3.04
C ALA A 108 -20.80 -13.55 -2.42
N THR A 109 -20.81 -14.81 -1.96
CA THR A 109 -22.00 -15.43 -1.37
C THR A 109 -22.43 -14.76 -0.06
N LEU A 110 -21.48 -14.29 0.74
CA LEU A 110 -21.78 -13.55 1.98
C LEU A 110 -22.39 -12.18 1.69
N LEU A 111 -21.92 -11.51 0.64
CA LEU A 111 -22.34 -10.17 0.27
C LEU A 111 -23.72 -10.14 -0.41
N GLU A 112 -24.09 -11.18 -1.15
CA GLU A 112 -25.34 -11.25 -1.94
C GLU A 112 -26.61 -11.06 -1.10
N SER A 113 -26.58 -11.45 0.17
CA SER A 113 -27.73 -11.36 1.08
C SER A 113 -27.87 -10.01 1.82
N LEU A 114 -26.93 -9.08 1.62
CA LEU A 114 -26.86 -7.83 2.36
C LEU A 114 -27.65 -6.69 1.68
N SER A 115 -28.02 -5.67 2.47
CA SER A 115 -28.56 -4.43 1.91
C SER A 115 -27.50 -3.70 1.07
N PRO A 116 -27.86 -2.80 0.14
CA PRO A 116 -26.89 -2.10 -0.72
C PRO A 116 -25.79 -1.39 0.08
N MET A 117 -26.17 -0.72 1.17
CA MET A 117 -25.23 -0.02 2.05
C MET A 117 -24.26 -0.99 2.76
N ALA A 118 -24.79 -2.09 3.32
CA ALA A 118 -23.99 -3.10 3.99
C ALA A 118 -23.12 -3.89 2.99
N GLY A 119 -23.61 -4.10 1.78
CA GLY A 119 -22.91 -4.70 0.66
C GLY A 119 -21.68 -3.90 0.27
N ALA A 120 -21.82 -2.59 0.05
CA ALA A 120 -20.69 -1.73 -0.30
C ALA A 120 -19.62 -1.69 0.81
N VAL A 121 -20.03 -1.59 2.07
CA VAL A 121 -19.11 -1.70 3.23
C VAL A 121 -18.45 -3.07 3.27
N GLY A 122 -19.19 -4.14 2.98
CA GLY A 122 -18.67 -5.49 2.90
C GLY A 122 -17.68 -5.69 1.76
N MET A 123 -17.88 -5.05 0.60
CA MET A 123 -16.93 -5.02 -0.51
C MET A 123 -15.61 -4.35 -0.08
N PHE A 124 -15.69 -3.25 0.67
CA PHE A 124 -14.52 -2.58 1.24
C PHE A 124 -13.77 -3.47 2.24
N LEU A 125 -14.49 -4.08 3.19
CA LEU A 125 -13.87 -4.97 4.20
C LEU A 125 -13.30 -6.24 3.57
N GLY A 126 -14.00 -6.81 2.58
CA GLY A 126 -13.55 -7.97 1.81
C GLY A 126 -12.29 -7.66 1.02
N SER A 127 -12.27 -6.52 0.32
CA SER A 127 -11.06 -6.00 -0.35
C SER A 127 -9.91 -5.83 0.64
N ALA A 128 -10.12 -5.14 1.77
CA ALA A 128 -9.10 -4.95 2.77
C ALA A 128 -8.54 -6.29 3.32
N ALA A 129 -9.42 -7.26 3.59
CA ALA A 129 -9.02 -8.57 4.09
C ALA A 129 -8.19 -9.34 3.04
N LEU A 130 -8.58 -9.30 1.78
CA LEU A 130 -7.84 -9.90 0.67
C LEU A 130 -6.50 -9.21 0.45
N HIS A 131 -6.49 -7.87 0.47
CA HIS A 131 -5.27 -7.09 0.28
C HIS A 131 -4.22 -7.37 1.35
N PHE A 132 -4.65 -7.70 2.57
CA PHE A 132 -3.73 -8.12 3.63
C PHE A 132 -2.99 -9.42 3.26
N LEU A 133 -3.64 -10.31 2.52
CA LEU A 133 -3.06 -11.56 2.03
C LEU A 133 -2.24 -11.32 0.75
N ILE A 134 -2.73 -10.47 -0.16
CA ILE A 134 -2.13 -10.21 -1.47
C ILE A 134 -1.86 -8.72 -1.61
N SER A 135 -0.64 -8.30 -1.26
CA SER A 135 -0.22 -6.90 -1.45
C SER A 135 0.07 -6.60 -2.94
N SER A 136 -0.96 -6.57 -3.79
CA SER A 136 -0.86 -6.27 -5.22
C SER A 136 -2.15 -5.65 -5.76
N GLY A 137 -2.23 -4.30 -5.79
CA GLY A 137 -3.46 -3.62 -6.21
C GLY A 137 -3.87 -3.88 -7.66
N SER A 138 -2.93 -3.92 -8.61
CA SER A 138 -3.27 -4.20 -10.02
C SER A 138 -3.70 -5.66 -10.26
N GLY A 139 -3.05 -6.61 -9.59
CA GLY A 139 -3.40 -8.04 -9.68
C GLY A 139 -4.76 -8.34 -9.05
N GLU A 140 -5.03 -7.73 -7.89
CA GLU A 140 -6.32 -7.87 -7.21
C GLU A 140 -7.46 -7.25 -7.99
N ALA A 141 -7.29 -6.04 -8.56
CA ALA A 141 -8.33 -5.41 -9.36
C ALA A 141 -8.72 -6.26 -10.58
N VAL A 142 -7.75 -6.86 -11.28
CA VAL A 142 -8.01 -7.76 -12.41
C VAL A 142 -8.82 -9.00 -11.99
N MET A 143 -8.57 -9.51 -10.79
CA MET A 143 -9.26 -10.69 -10.27
C MET A 143 -10.64 -10.38 -9.69
N LEU A 144 -10.75 -9.32 -8.90
CA LEU A 144 -11.94 -9.00 -8.11
C LEU A 144 -12.99 -8.24 -8.90
N MET A 145 -12.61 -7.36 -9.82
CA MET A 145 -13.58 -6.55 -10.56
C MET A 145 -14.58 -7.37 -11.40
N PRO A 146 -14.18 -8.46 -12.09
CA PRO A 146 -15.12 -9.34 -12.79
C PRO A 146 -16.19 -9.97 -11.88
N LEU A 147 -15.92 -10.10 -10.58
CA LEU A 147 -16.88 -10.57 -9.59
C LEU A 147 -17.68 -9.41 -8.98
N LEU A 148 -16.99 -8.35 -8.54
CA LEU A 148 -17.59 -7.24 -7.81
C LEU A 148 -18.53 -6.41 -8.68
N ALA A 149 -18.24 -6.28 -9.98
CA ALA A 149 -19.10 -5.53 -10.90
C ALA A 149 -20.50 -6.16 -11.09
N PRO A 150 -20.65 -7.45 -11.46
CA PRO A 150 -21.99 -8.04 -11.55
C PRO A 150 -22.68 -8.14 -10.18
N LEU A 151 -21.93 -8.32 -9.09
CA LEU A 151 -22.49 -8.30 -7.74
C LEU A 151 -23.02 -6.91 -7.37
N SER A 152 -22.30 -5.84 -7.69
CA SER A 152 -22.77 -4.47 -7.45
C SER A 152 -24.05 -4.19 -8.24
N ASP A 153 -24.12 -4.64 -9.50
CA ASP A 153 -25.30 -4.49 -10.33
C ASP A 153 -26.53 -5.18 -9.71
N LEU A 154 -26.38 -6.41 -9.20
CA LEU A 154 -27.44 -7.16 -8.53
C LEU A 154 -27.93 -6.46 -7.26
N MET A 155 -27.02 -5.83 -6.53
CA MET A 155 -27.30 -5.10 -5.30
C MET A 155 -27.79 -3.65 -5.55
N ASN A 156 -27.95 -3.24 -6.82
CA ASN A 156 -28.28 -1.86 -7.22
C ASN A 156 -27.26 -0.83 -6.66
N ILE A 157 -25.99 -1.20 -6.65
CA ILE A 157 -24.85 -0.35 -6.32
C ILE A 157 -24.12 -0.05 -7.63
N THR A 158 -23.71 1.21 -7.85
CA THR A 158 -22.93 1.57 -9.04
C THR A 158 -21.57 0.87 -9.03
N ARG A 159 -21.08 0.47 -10.21
CA ARG A 159 -19.76 -0.16 -10.34
C ARG A 159 -18.62 0.74 -9.85
N GLN A 160 -18.79 2.07 -9.93
CA GLN A 160 -17.80 3.02 -9.39
C GLN A 160 -17.68 2.93 -7.88
N VAL A 161 -18.79 2.72 -7.15
CA VAL A 161 -18.74 2.50 -5.70
C VAL A 161 -18.04 1.17 -5.39
N ALA A 162 -18.20 0.14 -6.23
CA ALA A 162 -17.45 -1.11 -6.07
C ALA A 162 -15.94 -0.90 -6.28
N VAL A 163 -15.52 -0.12 -7.29
CA VAL A 163 -14.11 0.27 -7.50
C VAL A 163 -13.58 1.11 -6.33
N GLU A 164 -14.38 2.07 -5.84
CA GLU A 164 -14.03 2.90 -4.69
C GLU A 164 -13.81 2.05 -3.43
N ALA A 165 -14.74 1.13 -3.15
CA ALA A 165 -14.64 0.20 -2.03
C ALA A 165 -13.38 -0.67 -2.13
N LEU A 166 -13.07 -1.17 -3.34
CA LEU A 166 -11.84 -1.91 -3.61
C LEU A 166 -10.60 -1.07 -3.29
N MET A 167 -10.47 0.11 -3.92
CA MET A 167 -9.30 1.00 -3.80
C MET A 167 -9.07 1.49 -2.37
N LEU A 168 -10.13 1.83 -1.65
CA LEU A 168 -10.03 2.26 -0.25
C LEU A 168 -9.58 1.10 0.65
N GLY A 169 -10.04 -0.12 0.38
CA GLY A 169 -9.60 -1.32 1.09
C GLY A 169 -8.09 -1.54 0.96
N GLU A 170 -7.58 -1.46 -0.27
CA GLU A 170 -6.15 -1.58 -0.57
C GLU A 170 -5.33 -0.47 0.11
N GLY A 171 -5.78 0.78 0.00
CA GLY A 171 -5.07 1.95 0.51
C GLY A 171 -4.86 1.90 2.03
N VAL A 172 -5.89 1.52 2.79
CA VAL A 172 -5.83 1.42 4.25
C VAL A 172 -4.87 0.31 4.69
N VAL A 173 -4.87 -0.82 4.00
CA VAL A 173 -4.11 -2.01 4.39
C VAL A 173 -2.64 -1.92 4.01
N ASN A 174 -2.30 -1.26 2.90
CA ASN A 174 -0.91 -1.07 2.47
C ASN A 174 0.00 -0.44 3.54
N CYS A 175 -0.55 0.35 4.45
CA CYS A 175 0.20 0.99 5.51
C CYS A 175 0.61 0.05 6.66
N ILE A 176 -0.04 -1.12 6.77
CA ILE A 176 0.18 -2.07 7.86
C ILE A 176 0.49 -3.48 7.38
N ASN A 177 0.39 -3.75 6.08
CA ASN A 177 0.51 -5.10 5.55
C ASN A 177 1.97 -5.62 5.61
N PRO A 178 2.27 -6.69 6.36
CA PRO A 178 3.63 -7.25 6.44
C PRO A 178 4.08 -7.94 5.14
N THR A 179 3.16 -8.27 4.23
CA THR A 179 3.49 -8.84 2.91
C THR A 179 3.85 -7.76 1.88
N SER A 180 3.62 -6.48 2.21
CA SER A 180 4.02 -5.36 1.35
C SER A 180 5.54 -5.22 1.32
N GLY A 181 6.14 -5.61 0.19
CA GLY A 181 7.58 -5.46 -0.03
C GLY A 181 8.03 -4.00 0.10
N VAL A 182 7.20 -3.03 -0.32
CA VAL A 182 7.52 -1.59 -0.22
C VAL A 182 7.58 -1.16 1.24
N LEU A 183 6.55 -1.47 2.05
CA LEU A 183 6.54 -1.12 3.46
C LEU A 183 7.73 -1.75 4.18
N MET A 184 7.97 -3.04 3.96
CA MET A 184 9.06 -3.77 4.60
C MET A 184 10.44 -3.25 4.17
N SER A 185 10.60 -2.78 2.92
CA SER A 185 11.82 -2.11 2.45
C SER A 185 12.11 -0.85 3.26
N ILE A 186 11.10 0.00 3.42
CA ILE A 186 11.25 1.32 4.07
C ILE A 186 11.55 1.12 5.55
N LEU A 187 10.88 0.18 6.21
CA LEU A 187 11.16 -0.18 7.60
C LEU A 187 12.58 -0.72 7.81
N ALA A 188 13.04 -1.57 6.89
CA ALA A 188 14.41 -2.10 6.93
C ALA A 188 15.47 -0.99 6.79
N ILE A 189 15.28 -0.05 5.85
CA ILE A 189 16.21 1.06 5.60
C ILE A 189 16.20 2.07 6.74
N SER A 190 15.02 2.35 7.32
CA SER A 190 14.86 3.29 8.43
C SER A 190 15.26 2.72 9.80
N GLY A 191 15.53 1.42 9.89
CA GLY A 191 15.86 0.76 11.16
C GLY A 191 14.67 0.66 12.12
N ILE A 192 13.44 0.79 11.63
CA ILE A 192 12.23 0.73 12.45
C ILE A 192 11.68 -0.70 12.40
N SER A 193 11.56 -1.35 13.56
CA SER A 193 10.93 -2.66 13.65
C SER A 193 9.44 -2.60 13.28
N TYR A 194 8.94 -3.58 12.52
CA TYR A 194 7.52 -3.67 12.14
C TYR A 194 6.55 -3.54 13.32
N GLY A 195 6.83 -4.17 14.47
CA GLY A 195 5.96 -4.05 15.64
C GLY A 195 5.83 -2.63 16.19
N LYS A 196 6.89 -1.81 16.12
CA LYS A 196 6.85 -0.38 16.50
C LYS A 196 6.02 0.42 15.49
N TRP A 197 6.25 0.18 14.20
CA TRP A 197 5.49 0.80 13.13
C TRP A 197 3.99 0.49 13.23
N LEU A 198 3.65 -0.78 13.43
CA LEU A 198 2.26 -1.23 13.54
C LEU A 198 1.54 -0.53 14.71
N ARG A 199 2.16 -0.42 15.89
CA ARG A 199 1.57 0.31 17.03
C ARG A 199 1.33 1.78 16.74
N PHE A 200 2.19 2.41 15.96
CA PHE A 200 2.05 3.79 15.53
C PHE A 200 0.95 3.96 14.47
N MET A 201 0.90 3.06 13.49
CA MET A 201 -0.06 3.16 12.38
C MET A 201 -1.46 2.68 12.73
N LEU A 202 -1.62 1.67 13.59
CA LEU A 202 -2.92 1.11 13.96
C LEU A 202 -4.00 2.15 14.33
N PRO A 203 -3.76 3.15 15.21
CA PRO A 203 -4.77 4.16 15.50
C PRO A 203 -5.14 5.00 14.28
N LEU A 204 -4.19 5.25 13.38
CA LEU A 204 -4.40 6.05 12.17
C LEU A 204 -5.16 5.24 11.12
N THR A 205 -4.77 3.98 10.93
CA THR A 205 -5.48 3.01 10.08
C THR A 205 -6.93 2.86 10.53
N ALA A 206 -7.20 2.80 11.82
CA ALA A 206 -8.59 2.73 12.33
C ALA A 206 -9.42 3.98 11.95
N ILE A 207 -8.83 5.17 12.06
CA ILE A 207 -9.50 6.42 11.62
C ILE A 207 -9.77 6.37 10.12
N TRP A 208 -8.80 5.94 9.32
CA TRP A 208 -8.97 5.81 7.87
C TRP A 208 -10.00 4.75 7.49
N THR A 209 -10.05 3.62 8.19
CA THR A 209 -11.11 2.61 8.00
C THR A 209 -12.49 3.22 8.20
N VAL A 210 -12.68 4.00 9.26
CA VAL A 210 -13.96 4.69 9.52
C VAL A 210 -14.26 5.69 8.41
N LEU A 211 -13.28 6.49 7.99
CA LEU A 211 -13.46 7.45 6.89
C LEU A 211 -13.80 6.75 5.57
N SER A 212 -13.14 5.64 5.24
CA SER A 212 -13.42 4.83 4.06
C SER A 212 -14.85 4.29 4.09
N ILE A 213 -15.31 3.78 5.23
CA ILE A 213 -16.70 3.34 5.40
C ILE A 213 -17.66 4.50 5.15
N VAL A 214 -17.39 5.68 5.70
CA VAL A 214 -18.21 6.88 5.48
C VAL A 214 -18.24 7.28 4.01
N PHE A 215 -17.10 7.29 3.31
CA PHE A 215 -17.04 7.63 1.90
C PHE A 215 -17.80 6.63 1.03
N VAL A 216 -17.61 5.33 1.26
CA VAL A 216 -18.35 4.28 0.53
C VAL A 216 -19.85 4.42 0.75
N MET A 217 -20.30 4.68 2.00
CA MET A 217 -21.71 4.90 2.28
C MET A 217 -22.27 6.15 1.59
N ILE A 218 -21.50 7.24 1.56
CA ILE A 218 -21.86 8.45 0.81
C ILE A 218 -21.97 8.13 -0.68
N GLY A 219 -21.01 7.38 -1.24
CA GLY A 219 -21.00 6.94 -2.63
C GLY A 219 -22.28 6.19 -3.00
N VAL A 220 -22.72 5.26 -2.16
CA VAL A 220 -24.02 4.59 -2.31
C VAL A 220 -25.18 5.59 -2.24
N ALA A 221 -25.20 6.45 -1.22
CA ALA A 221 -26.33 7.37 -0.98
C ALA A 221 -26.55 8.37 -2.12
N ILE A 222 -25.48 8.82 -2.77
CA ILE A 222 -25.55 9.78 -3.88
C ILE A 222 -25.62 9.11 -5.26
N ASN A 223 -25.58 7.77 -5.34
CA ASN A 223 -25.42 7.01 -6.57
C ASN A 223 -24.20 7.47 -7.38
N TRP A 224 -23.03 7.46 -6.73
CA TRP A 224 -21.79 7.96 -7.31
C TRP A 224 -21.37 7.17 -8.55
N GLY A 225 -21.15 7.87 -9.66
CA GLY A 225 -20.66 7.29 -10.93
C GLY A 225 -21.75 7.06 -11.99
N PRO A 226 -21.35 6.78 -13.24
CA PRO A 226 -22.29 6.32 -14.26
C PRO A 226 -22.81 4.92 -13.91
N TYR A 227 -24.08 4.66 -14.24
CA TYR A 227 -24.73 3.36 -14.14
C TYR A 227 -24.00 2.30 -14.99
#